data_AF-A0A235HNY2-F1
#
_entry.id   AF-A0A235HNY2-F1
#
_cell.length_a   1.000
_cell.length_b   1.000
_cell.length_c   1.000
_cell.angle_alpha   90.00
_cell.angle_beta   90.00
_cell.angle_gamma   90.00
#
_symmetry.space_group_name_H-M   'P 1'
#
loop_
_entity.id
_entity.type
_entity.pdbx_description
1 polymer ?
#
loop_
_entity_poly.entity_id
_entity_poly.type
_entity_poly.pdbx_seq_one_letter_code
_entity_poly.pdbx_strand_id
1 'polypeptide(L)'
;MQIPELTEEELQSVVEHSPRLKPLLSLSQLSPILKNPLMLRLLEDPRILPNPEHLQPVATEIEVSNVWWQRVVIGQNLVVGEAREQILRNIGEQAVKSPGIRLRIENAYPEAVVSLKLDRILIQDPDRRLFRFGHDLLEDWVMLRVLNEHREDLPTYLKQLGEPFGILRAIQLLGVALLENHATAESWINLIEQVEQASELSPRWRQALLTAPLVSPRCSELLDKAEPLLIADNAQRLIELLVALRTLEVMPNFSLMYLFTKAELESSDRVMSILMSDPIPRWSVWEPFMGWLLKHLNDLPTSVRPEVVKLMEIWQVKSPTGSIYRKEIGEIAIAWLKEQEASRGW
;
A
#
# COMPACT_ATOMS: atom_id res chain seq x y z
N MET A 1 7.95 5.32 -12.97
CA MET A 1 8.23 3.94 -13.41
C MET A 1 8.21 3.09 -12.15
N GLN A 2 7.18 2.26 -11.94
CA GLN A 2 7.17 1.33 -10.80
C GLN A 2 8.21 0.24 -11.08
N ILE A 3 9.17 0.07 -10.17
CA ILE A 3 10.14 -1.02 -10.23
C ILE A 3 9.39 -2.30 -9.82
N PRO A 4 9.48 -3.40 -10.59
CA PRO A 4 8.84 -4.65 -10.21
C PRO A 4 9.39 -5.19 -8.88
N GLU A 5 8.59 -6.00 -8.20
CA GLU A 5 9.05 -6.81 -7.08
C GLU A 5 10.18 -7.74 -7.52
N LEU A 6 11.13 -8.01 -6.60
CA LEU A 6 12.22 -8.94 -6.85
C LEU A 6 11.67 -10.35 -7.08
N THR A 7 12.23 -11.05 -8.07
CA THR A 7 11.99 -12.49 -8.21
C THR A 7 12.69 -13.28 -7.09
N GLU A 8 12.34 -14.55 -6.93
CA GLU A 8 12.99 -15.40 -5.94
C GLU A 8 14.49 -15.55 -6.23
N GLU A 9 14.86 -15.64 -7.51
CA GLU A 9 16.24 -15.72 -7.96
C GLU A 9 17.02 -14.43 -7.69
N GLU A 10 16.39 -13.27 -7.93
CA GLU A 10 16.98 -11.96 -7.63
C GLU A 10 17.16 -11.77 -6.12
N LEU A 11 16.14 -12.12 -5.32
CA LEU A 11 16.22 -12.08 -3.86
C LEU A 11 17.34 -12.99 -3.34
N GLN A 12 17.45 -14.21 -3.87
CA GLN A 12 18.51 -15.14 -3.51
C GLN A 12 19.90 -14.55 -3.84
N SER A 13 20.05 -13.90 -4.99
CA SER A 13 21.31 -13.21 -5.36
C SER A 13 21.66 -12.07 -4.42
N VAL A 14 20.67 -11.30 -3.95
CA VAL A 14 20.91 -10.24 -2.93
C VAL A 14 21.39 -10.85 -1.61
N VAL A 15 20.78 -11.94 -1.16
CA VAL A 15 21.15 -12.60 0.10
C VAL A 15 22.55 -13.23 0.05
N GLU A 16 22.99 -13.71 -1.11
CA GLU A 16 24.38 -14.15 -1.29
C GLU A 16 25.40 -13.04 -1.03
N HIS A 17 25.07 -11.80 -1.40
CA HIS A 17 25.91 -10.63 -1.17
C HIS A 17 25.69 -9.98 0.19
N SER A 18 24.54 -10.22 0.83
CA SER A 18 24.21 -9.73 2.17
C SER A 18 23.74 -10.87 3.09
N PRO A 19 24.68 -11.68 3.63
CA PRO A 19 24.35 -12.86 4.43
C PRO A 19 23.51 -12.57 5.69
N ARG A 20 23.50 -11.32 6.17
CA ARG A 20 22.66 -10.88 7.31
C ARG A 20 21.17 -11.02 7.05
N LEU A 21 20.74 -11.01 5.79
CA LEU A 21 19.34 -11.14 5.38
C LEU A 21 18.89 -12.61 5.33
N LYS A 22 19.82 -13.57 5.35
CA LYS A 22 19.52 -15.00 5.23
C LYS A 22 18.52 -15.52 6.26
N PRO A 23 18.58 -15.13 7.55
CA PRO A 23 17.57 -15.55 8.53
C PRO A 23 16.15 -15.06 8.22
N LEU A 24 15.99 -14.01 7.40
CA LEU A 24 14.68 -13.46 7.02
C LEU A 24 13.97 -14.31 5.97
N LEU A 25 14.72 -15.02 5.11
CA LEU A 25 14.16 -15.84 4.04
C LEU A 25 13.29 -17.00 4.57
N SER A 26 13.55 -17.48 5.80
CA SER A 26 12.76 -18.54 6.41
C SER A 26 11.43 -18.06 7.00
N LEU A 27 11.21 -16.74 7.06
CA LEU A 27 10.03 -16.13 7.63
C LEU A 27 9.05 -15.76 6.52
N SER A 28 8.12 -16.67 6.22
CA SER A 28 7.14 -16.50 5.14
C SER A 28 6.34 -15.19 5.25
N GLN A 29 6.07 -14.71 6.46
CA GLN A 29 5.38 -13.44 6.70
C GLN A 29 6.15 -12.21 6.19
N LEU A 30 7.46 -12.31 5.97
CA LEU A 30 8.29 -11.22 5.48
C LEU A 30 8.41 -11.20 3.95
N SER A 31 7.94 -12.23 3.26
CA SER A 31 8.08 -12.34 1.80
C SER A 31 7.62 -11.06 1.07
N PRO A 32 6.48 -10.43 1.41
CA PRO A 32 6.03 -9.20 0.75
C PRO A 32 6.97 -8.01 0.98
N ILE A 33 7.65 -7.94 2.12
CA ILE A 33 8.63 -6.90 2.43
C ILE A 33 9.95 -7.18 1.70
N LEU A 34 10.42 -8.42 1.71
CA LEU A 34 11.72 -8.81 1.14
C LEU A 34 11.76 -8.64 -0.39
N LYS A 35 10.60 -8.73 -1.05
CA LYS A 35 10.47 -8.50 -2.50
C LYS A 35 10.50 -7.03 -2.89
N ASN A 36 10.39 -6.09 -1.95
CA ASN A 36 10.53 -4.67 -2.22
C ASN A 36 12.01 -4.25 -2.07
N PRO A 37 12.70 -3.79 -3.13
CA PRO A 37 14.13 -3.48 -3.07
C PRO A 37 14.52 -2.43 -2.02
N LEU A 38 13.69 -1.41 -1.81
CA LEU A 38 13.99 -0.40 -0.79
C LEU A 38 13.80 -0.97 0.62
N MET A 39 12.71 -1.70 0.87
CA MET A 39 12.50 -2.32 2.17
C MET A 39 13.61 -3.30 2.51
N LEU A 40 14.04 -4.11 1.54
CA LEU A 40 15.16 -5.04 1.69
C LEU A 40 16.45 -4.30 2.05
N ARG A 41 16.74 -3.19 1.37
CA ARG A 41 17.88 -2.32 1.68
C ARG A 41 17.78 -1.68 3.07
N LEU A 42 16.58 -1.32 3.53
CA LEU A 42 16.38 -0.81 4.89
C LEU A 42 16.62 -1.90 5.94
N LEU A 43 16.16 -3.13 5.69
CA LEU A 43 16.38 -4.27 6.58
C LEU A 43 17.86 -4.70 6.65
N GLU A 44 18.66 -4.39 5.63
CA GLU A 44 20.12 -4.57 5.66
C GLU A 44 20.81 -3.62 6.66
N ASP A 45 20.23 -2.45 6.94
CA ASP A 45 20.78 -1.49 7.88
C ASP A 45 20.78 -2.08 9.32
N PRO A 46 21.95 -2.26 9.96
CA PRO A 46 22.04 -2.82 11.31
C PRO A 46 21.28 -2.02 12.37
N ARG A 47 20.97 -0.73 12.12
CA ARG A 47 20.13 0.07 13.01
C ARG A 47 18.67 -0.37 12.95
N ILE A 48 18.17 -0.73 11.77
CA ILE A 48 16.82 -1.28 11.59
C ILE A 48 16.76 -2.67 12.19
N LEU A 49 17.70 -3.54 11.79
CA LEU A 49 17.76 -4.92 12.22
C LEU A 49 19.11 -5.28 12.89
N PRO A 50 19.24 -4.99 14.21
CA PRO A 50 20.49 -5.24 14.92
C PRO A 50 20.80 -6.74 15.05
N ASN A 51 19.78 -7.56 15.32
CA ASN A 51 19.89 -9.01 15.38
C ASN A 51 18.81 -9.71 14.51
N PRO A 52 19.18 -10.19 13.31
CA PRO A 52 18.29 -10.94 12.42
C PRO A 52 17.82 -12.29 12.99
N GLU A 53 18.49 -12.86 13.99
CA GLU A 53 18.12 -14.16 14.56
C GLU A 53 17.02 -14.05 15.64
N HIS A 54 16.78 -12.84 16.15
CA HIS A 54 15.79 -12.56 17.20
C HIS A 54 14.87 -11.42 16.75
N LEU A 55 14.17 -11.65 15.65
CA LEU A 55 13.23 -10.71 15.07
C LEU A 55 12.01 -10.54 15.98
N GLN A 56 11.75 -9.29 16.35
CA GLN A 56 10.39 -8.86 16.63
C GLN A 56 9.58 -8.89 15.32
N PRO A 57 8.25 -8.99 15.37
CA PRO A 57 7.43 -9.07 14.17
C PRO A 57 7.44 -7.71 13.45
N VAL A 58 8.41 -7.51 12.56
CA VAL A 58 8.38 -6.43 11.56
C VAL A 58 7.94 -7.09 10.26
N ALA A 59 6.64 -7.33 10.15
CA ALA A 59 6.01 -8.02 9.04
C ALA A 59 5.24 -7.08 8.10
N THR A 60 5.04 -5.82 8.48
CA THR A 60 4.31 -4.83 7.66
C THR A 60 5.14 -3.59 7.34
N GLU A 61 4.75 -2.85 6.30
CA GLU A 61 5.35 -1.56 5.96
C GLU A 61 5.23 -0.55 7.12
N ILE A 62 4.11 -0.53 7.84
CA ILE A 62 3.91 0.36 8.99
C ILE A 62 4.89 0.03 10.11
N GLU A 63 5.12 -1.25 10.39
CA GLU A 63 6.10 -1.69 11.39
C GLU A 63 7.53 -1.29 10.97
N VAL A 64 7.91 -1.49 9.70
CA VAL A 64 9.21 -1.03 9.18
C VAL A 64 9.34 0.49 9.32
N SER A 65 8.31 1.24 8.93
CA SER A 65 8.29 2.70 9.02
C SER A 65 8.47 3.18 10.47
N ASN A 66 7.81 2.52 11.43
CA ASN A 66 7.92 2.83 12.85
C ASN A 66 9.34 2.57 13.39
N VAL A 67 9.90 1.40 13.07
CA VAL A 67 11.27 1.06 13.45
C VAL A 67 12.28 2.03 12.83
N TRP A 68 12.10 2.39 11.55
CA TRP A 68 12.94 3.36 10.86
C TRP A 68 12.92 4.73 11.53
N TRP A 69 11.74 5.24 11.90
CA TRP A 69 11.65 6.51 12.60
C TRP A 69 12.36 6.47 13.96
N GLN A 70 12.12 5.44 14.75
CA GLN A 70 12.71 5.33 16.09
C GLN A 70 14.22 5.12 16.04
N ARG A 71 14.73 4.24 15.16
CA ARG A 71 16.13 3.81 15.20
C ARG A 71 17.05 4.55 14.23
N VAL A 72 16.51 5.08 13.14
CA VAL A 72 17.30 5.80 12.11
C VAL A 72 17.05 7.29 12.18
N VAL A 73 15.80 7.76 12.30
CA VAL A 73 15.52 9.20 12.37
C VAL A 73 15.93 9.76 13.73
N ILE A 74 15.34 9.24 14.81
CA ILE A 74 15.66 9.67 16.19
C ILE A 74 17.01 9.05 16.59
N GLY A 75 17.13 7.73 16.51
CA GLY A 75 18.39 7.04 16.81
C GLY A 75 18.83 7.19 18.27
N GLN A 76 20.12 6.96 18.54
CA GLN A 76 20.64 6.92 19.91
C GLN A 76 21.15 8.28 20.42
N ASN A 77 21.59 9.16 19.51
CA ASN A 77 21.99 10.51 19.89
C ASN A 77 20.75 11.41 19.92
N LEU A 78 20.18 11.60 21.10
CA LEU A 78 18.92 12.32 21.27
C LEU A 78 18.97 13.75 20.73
N VAL A 79 20.07 14.49 20.91
CA VAL A 79 20.18 15.89 20.44
C VAL A 79 20.12 15.95 18.91
N VAL A 80 20.90 15.11 18.23
CA VAL A 80 20.88 15.05 16.76
C VAL A 80 19.57 14.44 16.27
N GLY A 81 19.04 13.45 17.00
CA GLY A 81 17.78 12.76 16.70
C GLY A 81 16.56 13.67 16.73
N GLU A 82 16.37 14.42 17.81
CA GLU A 82 15.31 15.42 17.95
C GLU A 82 15.42 16.48 16.85
N ALA A 83 16.65 16.94 16.55
CA ALA A 83 16.87 17.89 15.47
C ALA A 83 16.53 17.30 14.08
N ARG A 84 16.85 16.01 13.83
CA ARG A 84 16.47 15.30 12.60
C ARG A 84 14.96 15.16 12.50
N GLU A 85 14.31 14.74 13.58
CA GLU A 85 12.85 14.63 13.65
C GLU A 85 12.18 15.97 13.33
N GLN A 86 12.61 17.06 13.98
CA GLN A 86 12.08 18.39 13.74
C GLN A 86 12.24 18.83 12.28
N ILE A 87 13.40 18.56 11.68
CA ILE A 87 13.64 18.85 10.25
C ILE A 87 12.65 18.06 9.39
N LEU A 88 12.52 16.75 9.62
CA LEU A 88 11.63 15.88 8.84
C LEU A 88 10.16 16.29 8.98
N ARG A 89 9.71 16.69 10.18
CA ARG A 89 8.36 17.22 10.40
C ARG A 89 8.13 18.53 9.63
N ASN A 90 9.07 19.47 9.72
CA ASN A 90 8.97 20.77 9.03
C ASN A 90 8.94 20.63 7.50
N ILE A 91 9.71 19.70 6.94
CA ILE A 91 9.63 19.43 5.49
C ILE A 91 8.42 18.56 5.14
N GLY A 92 7.93 17.73 6.05
CA GLY A 92 6.69 16.98 5.90
C GLY A 92 5.49 17.90 5.69
N GLU A 93 5.39 18.97 6.48
CA GLU A 93 4.38 20.03 6.32
C GLU A 93 4.43 20.72 4.95
N GLN A 94 5.62 20.80 4.33
CA GLN A 94 5.77 21.29 2.96
C GLN A 94 5.39 20.22 1.94
N ALA A 95 5.81 18.96 2.17
CA ALA A 95 5.55 17.83 1.29
C ALA A 95 4.05 17.53 1.17
N VAL A 96 3.28 17.56 2.27
CA VAL A 96 1.82 17.33 2.21
C VAL A 96 1.09 18.40 1.41
N LYS A 97 1.60 19.64 1.35
CA LYS A 97 1.06 20.74 0.52
C LYS A 97 1.45 20.61 -0.95
N SER A 98 2.61 20.04 -1.23
CA SER A 98 3.16 19.95 -2.58
C SER A 98 4.07 18.72 -2.71
N PRO A 99 3.51 17.51 -2.85
CA PRO A 99 4.30 16.29 -2.87
C PRO A 99 5.27 16.24 -4.06
N GLY A 100 6.47 15.69 -3.84
CA GLY A 100 7.49 15.51 -4.88
C GLY A 100 8.21 16.80 -5.32
N ILE A 101 7.90 17.95 -4.72
CA ILE A 101 8.62 19.19 -5.03
C ILE A 101 9.94 19.31 -4.27
N ARG A 102 10.76 20.28 -4.68
CA ARG A 102 11.95 20.68 -3.95
C ARG A 102 11.60 21.46 -2.68
N LEU A 103 12.06 20.96 -1.54
CA LEU A 103 11.75 21.43 -0.20
C LEU A 103 12.85 22.35 0.33
N ARG A 104 12.47 23.29 1.21
CA ARG A 104 13.41 24.18 1.90
C ARG A 104 13.58 23.74 3.34
N ILE A 105 14.82 23.81 3.81
CA ILE A 105 15.16 23.63 5.21
C ILE A 105 15.66 24.96 5.74
N GLU A 106 14.92 25.53 6.68
CA GLU A 106 15.22 26.81 7.32
C GLU A 106 15.52 26.57 8.80
N ASN A 107 16.45 27.37 9.37
CA ASN A 107 16.79 27.35 10.80
C ASN A 107 17.08 25.95 11.38
N ALA A 108 17.81 25.12 10.63
CA ALA A 108 18.10 23.74 11.02
C ALA A 108 19.46 23.58 11.69
N TYR A 109 19.54 22.60 12.60
CA TYR A 109 20.81 22.16 13.18
C TYR A 109 21.72 21.54 12.11
N PRO A 110 22.91 22.12 11.81
CA PRO A 110 23.72 21.72 10.65
C PRO A 110 24.12 20.24 10.64
N GLU A 111 24.48 19.67 11.80
CA GLU A 111 24.86 18.26 11.90
C GLU A 111 23.70 17.33 11.58
N ALA A 112 22.47 17.70 11.95
CA ALA A 112 21.27 16.92 11.62
C ALA A 112 21.05 16.89 10.11
N VAL A 113 21.16 18.04 9.41
CA VAL A 113 21.05 18.10 7.93
C VAL A 113 22.11 17.25 7.25
N VAL A 114 23.37 17.32 7.71
CA VAL A 114 24.46 16.50 7.18
C VAL A 114 24.18 15.01 7.40
N SER A 115 23.72 14.62 8.59
CA SER A 115 23.43 13.23 8.90
C SER A 115 22.26 12.65 8.08
N LEU A 116 21.20 13.44 7.85
CA LEU A 116 20.07 13.05 6.98
C LEU A 116 20.52 12.82 5.52
N LYS A 117 21.50 13.60 5.05
CA LYS A 117 22.12 13.41 3.73
C LYS A 117 23.00 12.16 3.67
N LEU A 118 23.80 11.90 4.72
CA LEU A 118 24.65 10.71 4.78
C LEU A 118 23.81 9.43 4.78
N ASP A 119 22.68 9.42 5.48
CA ASP A 119 21.71 8.33 5.45
C ASP A 119 20.89 8.26 4.14
N ARG A 120 21.11 9.20 3.22
CA ARG A 120 20.35 9.36 1.97
C ARG A 120 18.84 9.50 2.16
N ILE A 121 18.41 9.96 3.34
CA ILE A 121 17.01 10.31 3.60
C ILE A 121 16.65 11.57 2.82
N LEU A 122 17.57 12.55 2.82
CA LEU A 122 17.46 13.76 2.04
C LEU A 122 18.60 13.86 1.03
N ILE A 123 18.26 14.28 -0.18
CA ILE A 123 19.21 14.60 -1.24
C ILE A 123 19.12 16.10 -1.49
N GLN A 124 20.28 16.75 -1.40
CA GLN A 124 20.40 18.16 -1.73
C GLN A 124 20.69 18.32 -3.22
N ASP A 125 20.03 19.26 -3.89
CA ASP A 125 20.38 19.61 -5.27
C ASP A 125 21.82 20.17 -5.31
N PRO A 126 22.64 19.82 -6.33
CA PRO A 126 24.03 20.27 -6.41
C PRO A 126 24.19 21.79 -6.42
N ASP A 127 23.29 22.48 -7.13
CA ASP A 127 23.42 23.90 -7.45
C ASP A 127 22.53 24.81 -6.59
N ARG A 128 21.72 24.23 -5.69
CA ARG A 128 20.72 24.96 -4.89
C ARG A 128 20.69 24.44 -3.45
N ARG A 129 20.37 25.30 -2.49
CA ARG A 129 20.04 24.89 -1.11
C ARG A 129 18.60 24.36 -1.02
N LEU A 130 18.26 23.46 -1.93
CA LEU A 130 16.97 22.79 -2.01
C LEU A 130 17.18 21.29 -1.81
N PHE A 131 16.16 20.65 -1.22
CA PHE A 131 16.21 19.25 -0.83
C PHE A 131 15.06 18.48 -1.45
N ARG A 132 15.22 17.18 -1.56
CA ARG A 132 14.14 16.22 -1.84
C ARG A 132 14.37 14.98 -1.00
N PHE A 133 13.34 14.17 -0.82
CA PHE A 133 13.54 12.84 -0.25
C PHE A 133 14.39 11.98 -1.20
N GLY A 134 15.19 11.09 -0.60
CA GLY A 134 16.00 10.14 -1.34
C GLY A 134 15.16 9.12 -2.10
N HIS A 135 13.94 8.86 -1.62
CA HIS A 135 12.97 7.94 -2.19
C HIS A 135 11.54 8.38 -1.83
N ASP A 136 10.57 8.11 -2.70
CA ASP A 136 9.14 8.42 -2.51
C ASP A 136 8.56 7.75 -1.25
N LEU A 137 8.88 6.49 -0.99
CA LEU A 137 8.49 5.77 0.23
C LEU A 137 8.86 6.52 1.51
N LEU A 138 10.04 7.15 1.57
CA LEU A 138 10.45 7.92 2.75
C LEU A 138 9.63 9.20 2.87
N GLU A 139 9.29 9.85 1.75
CA GLU A 139 8.38 10.99 1.71
C GLU A 139 6.99 10.59 2.21
N ASP A 140 6.43 9.48 1.70
CA ASP A 140 5.14 8.93 2.14
C ASP A 140 5.12 8.64 3.64
N TRP A 141 6.20 8.09 4.20
CA TRP A 141 6.30 7.82 5.64
C TRP A 141 6.38 9.08 6.49
N VAL A 142 7.00 10.15 5.98
CA VAL A 142 7.02 11.45 6.67
C VAL A 142 5.64 12.11 6.56
N MET A 143 5.03 12.12 5.37
CA MET A 143 3.68 12.63 5.15
C MET A 143 2.64 11.90 6.00
N LEU A 144 2.74 10.58 6.12
CA LEU A 144 1.91 9.75 7.02
C LEU A 144 1.90 10.31 8.44
N ARG A 145 3.07 10.70 8.98
CA ARG A 145 3.17 11.21 10.35
C ARG A 145 2.49 12.55 10.50
N VAL A 146 2.68 13.45 9.54
CA VAL A 146 2.00 14.76 9.51
C VAL A 146 0.47 14.57 9.41
N LEU A 147 0.01 13.72 8.48
CA LEU A 147 -1.42 13.41 8.32
C LEU A 147 -2.02 12.78 9.59
N ASN A 148 -1.27 11.93 10.29
CA ASN A 148 -1.70 11.31 11.54
C ASN A 148 -1.86 12.32 12.69
N GLU A 149 -1.08 13.41 12.70
CA GLU A 149 -1.22 14.50 13.68
C GLU A 149 -2.51 15.31 13.43
N HIS A 150 -2.95 15.38 12.19
CA HIS A 150 -4.17 16.06 11.77
C HIS A 150 -5.38 15.12 11.62
N ARG A 151 -5.28 13.84 12.02
CA ARG A 151 -6.31 12.83 11.72
C ARG A 151 -7.70 13.15 12.29
N GLU A 152 -7.78 13.84 13.41
CA GLU A 152 -9.04 14.15 14.11
C GLU A 152 -9.89 15.19 13.35
N ASP A 153 -9.27 15.95 12.45
CA ASP A 153 -9.93 16.91 11.55
C ASP A 153 -9.35 16.80 10.14
N LEU A 154 -9.11 15.55 9.70
CA LEU A 154 -8.49 15.26 8.42
C LEU A 154 -9.24 15.91 7.24
N PRO A 155 -10.58 15.92 7.20
CA PRO A 155 -11.30 16.53 6.08
C PRO A 155 -10.99 18.02 5.89
N THR A 156 -10.99 18.79 6.98
CA THR A 156 -10.68 20.22 6.94
C THR A 156 -9.23 20.44 6.52
N TYR A 157 -8.31 19.63 7.06
CA TYR A 157 -6.90 19.71 6.70
C TYR A 157 -6.68 19.43 5.21
N LEU A 158 -7.29 18.37 4.65
CA LEU A 158 -7.22 18.06 3.22
C LEU A 158 -7.73 19.20 2.33
N LYS A 159 -8.82 19.87 2.73
CA LYS A 159 -9.33 21.07 2.03
C LYS A 159 -8.33 22.22 2.08
N GLN A 160 -7.72 22.48 3.24
CA GLN A 160 -6.70 23.53 3.38
C GLN A 160 -5.46 23.26 2.52
N LEU A 161 -5.09 22.00 2.33
CA LEU A 161 -4.01 21.59 1.44
C LEU A 161 -4.35 21.73 -0.05
N GLY A 162 -5.63 21.89 -0.40
CA GLY A 162 -6.09 21.90 -1.80
C GLY A 162 -6.12 20.52 -2.45
N GLU A 163 -6.28 19.45 -1.66
CA GLU A 163 -6.39 18.07 -2.12
C GLU A 163 -5.29 17.56 -3.09
N PRO A 164 -3.99 17.72 -2.75
CA PRO A 164 -2.90 17.36 -3.65
C PRO A 164 -2.90 15.85 -3.91
N PHE A 165 -2.91 15.42 -5.18
CA PHE A 165 -2.99 13.99 -5.51
C PHE A 165 -1.84 13.16 -4.91
N GLY A 166 -0.64 13.74 -4.76
CA GLY A 166 0.54 13.01 -4.30
C GLY A 166 0.50 12.52 -2.85
N ILE A 167 -0.47 12.94 -2.01
CA ILE A 167 -0.62 12.40 -0.64
C ILE A 167 -1.51 11.15 -0.56
N LEU A 168 -2.05 10.66 -1.69
CA LEU A 168 -2.99 9.52 -1.71
C LEU A 168 -2.41 8.27 -1.03
N ARG A 169 -1.15 7.95 -1.31
CA ARG A 169 -0.48 6.79 -0.70
C ARG A 169 -0.31 6.99 0.81
N ALA A 170 0.10 8.18 1.26
CA ALA A 170 0.23 8.49 2.68
C ALA A 170 -1.12 8.41 3.44
N ILE A 171 -2.24 8.78 2.81
CA ILE A 171 -3.60 8.59 3.37
C ILE A 171 -3.96 7.11 3.46
N GLN A 172 -3.64 6.31 2.43
CA GLN A 172 -3.85 4.86 2.48
C GLN A 172 -3.01 4.24 3.61
N LEU A 173 -1.74 4.64 3.76
CA LEU A 173 -0.88 4.21 4.88
C LEU A 173 -1.43 4.63 6.24
N LEU A 174 -2.07 5.80 6.35
CA LEU A 174 -2.76 6.20 7.58
C LEU A 174 -3.88 5.20 7.90
N GLY A 175 -4.67 4.81 6.91
CA GLY A 175 -5.69 3.78 7.07
C GLY A 175 -5.11 2.44 7.55
N VAL A 176 -3.98 2.00 6.97
CA VAL A 176 -3.28 0.77 7.37
C VAL A 176 -2.83 0.88 8.83
N ALA A 177 -2.18 2.00 9.18
CA ALA A 177 -1.66 2.23 10.52
C ALA A 177 -2.77 2.23 11.58
N LEU A 178 -3.96 2.74 11.26
CA LEU A 178 -5.10 2.70 12.18
C LEU A 178 -5.60 1.27 12.40
N LEU A 179 -5.67 0.45 11.35
CA LEU A 179 -6.11 -0.95 11.44
C LEU A 179 -5.09 -1.87 12.11
N GLU A 180 -3.79 -1.64 11.90
CA GLU A 180 -2.71 -2.47 12.45
C GLU A 180 -2.40 -2.13 13.92
N ASN A 181 -2.36 -0.84 14.28
CA ASN A 181 -1.93 -0.41 15.61
C ASN A 181 -3.03 -0.48 16.68
N HIS A 182 -4.28 -0.70 16.29
CA HIS A 182 -5.42 -0.79 17.21
C HIS A 182 -6.02 -2.19 17.24
N ALA A 183 -6.58 -2.56 18.39
CA ALA A 183 -7.26 -3.84 18.58
C ALA A 183 -8.55 -3.94 17.76
N THR A 184 -9.24 -2.81 17.56
CA THR A 184 -10.50 -2.68 16.81
C THR A 184 -10.32 -1.74 15.61
N ALA A 185 -11.26 -1.77 14.67
CA ALA A 185 -11.27 -0.86 13.52
C ALA A 185 -11.88 0.52 13.83
N GLU A 186 -12.24 0.84 15.08
CA GLU A 186 -13.01 2.03 15.44
C GLU A 186 -12.39 3.34 14.93
N SER A 187 -11.09 3.53 15.16
CA SER A 187 -10.39 4.73 14.67
C SER A 187 -10.39 4.85 13.14
N TRP A 188 -10.31 3.72 12.43
CA TRP A 188 -10.37 3.68 10.96
C TRP A 188 -11.80 3.95 10.46
N ILE A 189 -12.81 3.37 11.12
CA ILE A 189 -14.24 3.61 10.83
C ILE A 189 -14.56 5.08 10.99
N ASN A 190 -14.21 5.67 12.15
CA ASN A 190 -14.44 7.09 12.43
C ASN A 190 -13.80 7.98 11.36
N LEU A 191 -12.58 7.66 10.90
CA LEU A 191 -11.91 8.44 9.87
C LEU A 191 -12.62 8.34 8.50
N ILE A 192 -13.11 7.16 8.13
CA ILE A 192 -13.90 6.99 6.90
C ILE A 192 -15.19 7.78 6.97
N GLU A 193 -15.92 7.68 8.09
CA GLU A 193 -17.19 8.40 8.27
C GLU A 193 -16.99 9.92 8.22
N GLN A 194 -15.92 10.44 8.81
CA GLN A 194 -15.56 11.86 8.71
C GLN A 194 -15.34 12.30 7.24
N VAL A 195 -14.64 11.49 6.45
CA VAL A 195 -14.42 11.77 5.02
C VAL A 195 -15.70 11.64 4.22
N GLU A 196 -16.56 10.66 4.52
CA GLU A 196 -17.87 10.45 3.88
C GLU A 196 -18.84 11.60 4.15
N GLN A 197 -18.84 12.16 5.36
CA GLN A 197 -19.68 13.30 5.73
C GLN A 197 -19.23 14.60 5.05
N ALA A 198 -17.96 14.71 4.68
CA ALA A 198 -17.41 15.87 4.00
C ALA A 198 -17.68 15.82 2.48
N SER A 199 -18.93 16.08 2.09
CA SER A 199 -19.43 15.92 0.70
C SER A 199 -18.68 16.69 -0.40
N GLU A 200 -17.90 17.70 -0.05
CA GLU A 200 -17.08 18.45 -1.02
C GLU A 200 -15.71 17.84 -1.28
N LEU A 201 -15.30 16.85 -0.47
CA LEU A 201 -14.04 16.18 -0.68
C LEU A 201 -14.10 15.25 -1.89
N SER A 202 -12.97 15.15 -2.59
CA SER A 202 -12.85 14.16 -3.66
C SER A 202 -13.03 12.72 -3.13
N PRO A 203 -13.83 11.87 -3.79
CA PRO A 203 -14.06 10.46 -3.39
C PRO A 203 -12.80 9.61 -3.26
N ARG A 204 -11.69 10.01 -3.92
CA ARG A 204 -10.37 9.35 -3.83
C ARG A 204 -9.87 9.15 -2.39
N TRP A 205 -10.18 10.05 -1.47
CA TRP A 205 -9.72 9.96 -0.08
C TRP A 205 -10.39 8.81 0.65
N ARG A 206 -11.71 8.69 0.47
CA ARG A 206 -12.48 7.54 0.93
C ARG A 206 -11.99 6.25 0.29
N GLN A 207 -11.73 6.25 -1.02
CA GLN A 207 -11.19 5.08 -1.72
C GLN A 207 -9.81 4.66 -1.16
N ALA A 208 -8.93 5.62 -0.84
CA ALA A 208 -7.63 5.34 -0.25
C ALA A 208 -7.77 4.69 1.13
N LEU A 209 -8.71 5.14 1.96
CA LEU A 209 -8.97 4.54 3.27
C LEU A 209 -9.60 3.14 3.16
N LEU A 210 -10.57 2.97 2.23
CA LEU A 210 -11.23 1.68 1.99
C LEU A 210 -10.26 0.61 1.47
N THR A 211 -9.30 0.99 0.63
CA THR A 211 -8.30 0.07 0.08
C THR A 211 -7.12 -0.19 1.01
N ALA A 212 -7.06 0.45 2.17
CA ALA A 212 -5.97 0.27 3.14
C ALA A 212 -5.71 -1.21 3.53
N PRO A 213 -6.72 -2.07 3.80
CA PRO A 213 -6.45 -3.48 4.11
C PRO A 213 -5.67 -4.21 3.01
N LEU A 214 -5.87 -3.84 1.74
CA LEU A 214 -5.34 -4.54 0.58
C LEU A 214 -3.81 -4.45 0.46
N VAL A 215 -3.23 -3.36 0.96
CA VAL A 215 -1.79 -3.07 0.82
C VAL A 215 -0.94 -3.62 1.96
N SER A 216 -1.57 -4.29 2.93
CA SER A 216 -0.87 -4.94 4.04
C SER A 216 -0.75 -6.44 3.79
N PRO A 217 0.38 -7.07 4.15
CA PRO A 217 0.48 -8.54 4.16
C PRO A 217 -0.44 -9.19 5.19
N ARG A 218 -1.04 -8.41 6.11
CA ARG A 218 -2.11 -8.83 7.04
C ARG A 218 -3.51 -8.64 6.46
N CYS A 219 -3.65 -8.54 5.14
CA CYS A 219 -4.90 -8.22 4.44
C CYS A 219 -6.13 -8.94 5.01
N SER A 220 -6.11 -10.28 5.15
CA SER A 220 -7.26 -11.02 5.68
C SER A 220 -7.63 -10.62 7.13
N GLU A 221 -6.65 -10.42 8.02
CA GLU A 221 -6.90 -9.98 9.40
C GLU A 221 -7.48 -8.56 9.43
N LEU A 222 -6.95 -7.66 8.60
CA LEU A 222 -7.44 -6.29 8.54
C LEU A 222 -8.84 -6.21 7.92
N LEU A 223 -9.16 -7.09 6.98
CA LEU A 223 -10.51 -7.22 6.42
C LEU A 223 -11.50 -7.78 7.45
N ASP A 224 -11.11 -8.77 8.27
CA ASP A 224 -11.94 -9.25 9.38
C ASP A 224 -12.26 -8.12 10.37
N LYS A 225 -11.27 -7.25 10.68
CA LYS A 225 -11.51 -6.07 11.52
C LYS A 225 -12.44 -5.05 10.85
N ALA A 226 -12.30 -4.86 9.54
CA ALA A 226 -13.07 -3.87 8.77
C ALA A 226 -14.47 -4.35 8.36
N GLU A 227 -14.73 -5.66 8.45
CA GLU A 227 -15.96 -6.31 7.99
C GLU A 227 -17.24 -5.60 8.44
N PRO A 228 -17.43 -5.22 9.72
CA PRO A 228 -18.67 -4.61 10.17
C PRO A 228 -19.05 -3.34 9.39
N LEU A 229 -18.06 -2.52 9.00
CA LEU A 229 -18.30 -1.34 8.19
C LEU A 229 -18.51 -1.70 6.71
N LEU A 230 -17.79 -2.68 6.19
CA LEU A 230 -17.84 -3.08 4.78
C LEU A 230 -19.20 -3.67 4.39
N ILE A 231 -19.81 -4.46 5.29
CA ILE A 231 -21.10 -5.13 5.04
C ILE A 231 -22.31 -4.27 5.43
N ALA A 232 -22.11 -3.21 6.20
CA ALA A 232 -23.16 -2.24 6.54
C ALA A 232 -23.74 -1.58 5.29
N ASP A 233 -24.92 -0.96 5.43
CA ASP A 233 -25.59 -0.19 4.37
C ASP A 233 -25.72 -0.99 3.05
N ASN A 234 -26.22 -2.23 3.16
CA ASN A 234 -26.36 -3.16 2.04
C ASN A 234 -25.04 -3.43 1.30
N ALA A 235 -23.93 -3.45 2.06
CA ALA A 235 -22.57 -3.72 1.62
C ALA A 235 -22.05 -2.77 0.51
N GLN A 236 -22.52 -1.52 0.50
CA GLN A 236 -22.12 -0.53 -0.49
C GLN A 236 -20.60 -0.25 -0.46
N ARG A 237 -20.00 -0.22 0.74
CA ARG A 237 -18.55 -0.03 0.90
C ARG A 237 -17.75 -1.23 0.39
N LEU A 238 -18.24 -2.45 0.61
CA LEU A 238 -17.64 -3.65 0.03
C LEU A 238 -17.71 -3.63 -1.51
N ILE A 239 -18.86 -3.25 -2.08
CA ILE A 239 -19.02 -3.11 -3.54
C ILE A 239 -17.96 -2.15 -4.12
N GLU A 240 -17.72 -1.02 -3.46
CA GLU A 240 -16.68 -0.08 -3.87
C GLU A 240 -15.27 -0.64 -3.72
N LEU A 241 -14.99 -1.39 -2.65
CA LEU A 241 -13.72 -2.08 -2.46
C LEU A 241 -13.48 -3.12 -3.56
N LEU A 242 -14.49 -3.89 -3.97
CA LEU A 242 -14.42 -4.85 -5.07
C LEU A 242 -14.09 -4.16 -6.40
N VAL A 243 -14.70 -3.00 -6.67
CA VAL A 243 -14.40 -2.18 -7.84
C VAL A 243 -12.96 -1.64 -7.77
N ALA A 244 -12.53 -1.15 -6.62
CA ALA A 244 -11.19 -0.63 -6.41
C ALA A 244 -10.13 -1.74 -6.59
N LEU A 245 -10.34 -2.93 -6.04
CA LEU A 245 -9.46 -4.09 -6.25
C LEU A 245 -9.28 -4.40 -7.74
N ARG A 246 -10.38 -4.41 -8.52
CA ARG A 246 -10.33 -4.70 -9.97
C ARG A 246 -9.67 -3.61 -10.82
N THR A 247 -9.53 -2.40 -10.29
CA THR A 247 -9.06 -1.24 -11.06
C THR A 247 -7.69 -0.74 -10.62
N LEU A 248 -7.36 -0.86 -9.33
CA LEU A 248 -6.11 -0.36 -8.74
C LEU A 248 -5.10 -1.48 -8.52
N GLU A 249 -5.55 -2.68 -8.14
CA GLU A 249 -4.67 -3.80 -7.79
C GLU A 249 -4.40 -4.71 -8.99
N VAL A 250 -3.91 -4.10 -10.06
CA VAL A 250 -3.62 -4.76 -11.33
C VAL A 250 -2.26 -4.32 -11.89
N MET A 251 -1.74 -5.10 -12.83
CA MET A 251 -0.46 -4.88 -13.49
C MET A 251 -0.63 -4.88 -15.02
N PRO A 252 0.23 -4.17 -15.77
CA PRO A 252 0.23 -4.21 -17.22
C PRO A 252 0.38 -5.66 -17.73
N ASN A 253 -0.40 -6.03 -18.74
CA ASN A 253 -0.31 -7.35 -19.33
C ASN A 253 0.82 -7.43 -20.35
N PHE A 254 2.03 -7.71 -19.86
CA PHE A 254 3.22 -7.83 -20.70
C PHE A 254 3.18 -8.99 -21.71
N SER A 255 2.22 -9.92 -21.61
CA SER A 255 2.01 -10.90 -22.68
C SER A 255 1.59 -10.26 -24.00
N LEU A 256 1.09 -9.02 -23.99
CA LEU A 256 0.74 -8.26 -25.19
C LEU A 256 1.94 -7.56 -25.83
N MET A 257 3.14 -7.67 -25.26
CA MET A 257 4.34 -7.00 -25.80
C MET A 257 4.67 -7.40 -27.24
N TYR A 258 4.27 -8.60 -27.70
CA TYR A 258 4.48 -9.04 -29.09
C TYR A 258 3.73 -8.20 -30.12
N LEU A 259 2.74 -7.40 -29.69
CA LEU A 259 1.99 -6.50 -30.57
C LEU A 259 2.79 -5.25 -30.98
N PHE A 260 3.96 -5.02 -30.37
CA PHE A 260 4.76 -3.82 -30.58
C PHE A 260 6.12 -4.15 -31.19
N THR A 261 6.58 -3.25 -32.05
CA THR A 261 7.97 -3.22 -32.47
C THR A 261 8.86 -2.66 -31.36
N LYS A 262 10.17 -2.96 -31.42
CA LYS A 262 11.14 -2.43 -30.46
C LYS A 262 11.12 -0.90 -30.39
N ALA A 263 10.97 -0.23 -31.55
CA ALA A 263 10.90 1.23 -31.61
C ALA A 263 9.66 1.80 -30.88
N GLU A 264 8.51 1.12 -30.96
CA GLU A 264 7.29 1.53 -30.26
C GLU A 264 7.40 1.35 -28.75
N LEU A 265 7.99 0.24 -28.29
CA LEU A 265 8.23 -0.01 -26.86
C LEU A 265 9.12 1.07 -26.22
N GLU A 266 10.05 1.64 -26.97
CA GLU A 266 11.00 2.65 -26.48
C GLU A 266 10.43 4.08 -26.50
N SER A 267 9.38 4.36 -27.27
CA SER A 267 9.00 5.74 -27.60
C SER A 267 7.51 6.08 -27.52
N SER A 268 6.63 5.11 -27.27
CA SER A 268 5.19 5.32 -27.38
C SER A 268 4.45 5.20 -26.05
N ASP A 269 3.85 6.31 -25.60
CA ASP A 269 2.93 6.34 -24.45
C ASP A 269 1.68 5.46 -24.66
N ARG A 270 1.36 5.13 -25.92
CA ARG A 270 0.23 4.25 -26.28
C ARG A 270 0.45 2.80 -25.83
N VAL A 271 1.70 2.36 -25.70
CA VAL A 271 2.04 0.99 -25.29
C VAL A 271 1.39 0.69 -23.95
N MET A 272 1.60 1.55 -22.94
CA MET A 272 1.05 1.32 -21.61
C MET A 272 -0.49 1.28 -21.63
N SER A 273 -1.14 2.12 -22.44
CA SER A 273 -2.59 2.12 -22.58
C SER A 273 -3.14 0.78 -23.09
N ILE A 274 -2.43 0.12 -24.00
CA ILE A 274 -2.81 -1.19 -24.54
C ILE A 274 -2.44 -2.31 -23.56
N LEU A 275 -1.28 -2.25 -22.91
CA LEU A 275 -0.95 -3.23 -21.86
C LEU A 275 -1.98 -3.19 -20.71
N MET A 276 -2.58 -2.03 -20.46
CA MET A 276 -3.63 -1.83 -19.47
C MET A 276 -5.06 -2.06 -20.00
N SER A 277 -5.24 -2.38 -21.30
CA SER A 277 -6.59 -2.70 -21.82
C SER A 277 -7.08 -4.09 -21.39
N ASP A 278 -6.17 -4.96 -20.98
CA ASP A 278 -6.46 -6.30 -20.47
C ASP A 278 -5.53 -6.64 -19.28
N PRO A 279 -5.62 -5.90 -18.17
CA PRO A 279 -4.61 -5.95 -17.12
C PRO A 279 -4.65 -7.27 -16.34
N ILE A 280 -3.51 -7.66 -15.75
CA ILE A 280 -3.38 -8.88 -14.95
C ILE A 280 -3.54 -8.52 -13.47
N PRO A 281 -4.33 -9.28 -12.68
CA PRO A 281 -4.40 -9.09 -11.24
C PRO A 281 -3.03 -9.09 -10.55
N ARG A 282 -2.84 -8.21 -9.57
CA ARG A 282 -1.72 -8.32 -8.63
C ARG A 282 -2.02 -9.45 -7.66
N TRP A 283 -1.55 -10.66 -7.98
CA TRP A 283 -1.89 -11.88 -7.23
C TRP A 283 -1.52 -11.83 -5.75
N SER A 284 -0.43 -11.13 -5.38
CA SER A 284 -0.03 -10.92 -3.98
C SER A 284 -1.08 -10.19 -3.14
N VAL A 285 -1.98 -9.43 -3.76
CA VAL A 285 -3.09 -8.72 -3.11
C VAL A 285 -4.42 -9.45 -3.31
N TRP A 286 -4.67 -9.94 -4.53
CA TRP A 286 -5.92 -10.61 -4.87
C TRP A 286 -6.12 -11.93 -4.13
N GLU A 287 -5.08 -12.72 -3.94
CA GLU A 287 -5.17 -14.03 -3.29
C GLU A 287 -5.67 -13.96 -1.84
N PRO A 288 -5.05 -13.18 -0.93
CA PRO A 288 -5.55 -13.06 0.44
C PRO A 288 -6.94 -12.42 0.51
N PHE A 289 -7.26 -11.50 -0.38
CA PHE A 289 -8.61 -10.90 -0.48
C PHE A 289 -9.65 -11.96 -0.89
N MET A 290 -9.37 -12.76 -1.92
CA MET A 290 -10.28 -13.82 -2.36
C MET A 290 -10.46 -14.88 -1.27
N GLY A 291 -9.40 -15.25 -0.57
CA GLY A 291 -9.47 -16.16 0.57
C GLY A 291 -10.35 -15.63 1.71
N TRP A 292 -10.34 -14.31 1.96
CA TRP A 292 -11.26 -13.66 2.89
C TRP A 292 -12.70 -13.64 2.35
N LEU A 293 -12.89 -13.18 1.12
CA LEU A 293 -14.21 -13.02 0.50
C LEU A 293 -14.98 -14.33 0.47
N LEU A 294 -14.33 -15.43 0.03
CA LEU A 294 -14.95 -16.74 -0.11
C LEU A 294 -15.52 -17.31 1.20
N LYS A 295 -14.92 -16.96 2.34
CA LYS A 295 -15.41 -17.38 3.67
C LYS A 295 -16.71 -16.68 4.06
N HIS A 296 -16.93 -15.47 3.55
CA HIS A 296 -18.05 -14.61 3.93
C HIS A 296 -19.17 -14.57 2.88
N LEU A 297 -18.96 -15.12 1.68
CA LEU A 297 -19.90 -15.01 0.55
C LEU A 297 -21.34 -15.42 0.86
N ASN A 298 -21.54 -16.40 1.74
CA ASN A 298 -22.88 -16.88 2.10
C ASN A 298 -23.64 -15.89 3.00
N ASP A 299 -22.93 -15.03 3.72
CA ASP A 299 -23.49 -14.05 4.66
C ASP A 299 -23.67 -12.67 4.01
N LEU A 300 -23.14 -12.46 2.80
CA LEU A 300 -23.23 -11.19 2.09
C LEU A 300 -24.61 -10.96 1.46
N PRO A 301 -25.10 -9.70 1.44
CA PRO A 301 -26.31 -9.32 0.72
C PRO A 301 -26.23 -9.67 -0.78
N THR A 302 -27.39 -9.99 -1.38
CA THR A 302 -27.47 -10.32 -2.81
C THR A 302 -27.06 -9.16 -3.73
N SER A 303 -27.09 -7.92 -3.24
CA SER A 303 -26.61 -6.71 -3.93
C SER A 303 -25.14 -6.78 -4.33
N VAL A 304 -24.31 -7.52 -3.59
CA VAL A 304 -22.87 -7.62 -3.82
C VAL A 304 -22.56 -8.61 -4.95
N ARG A 305 -23.45 -9.59 -5.19
CA ARG A 305 -23.23 -10.70 -6.14
C ARG A 305 -22.77 -10.26 -7.54
N PRO A 306 -23.34 -9.21 -8.17
CA PRO A 306 -22.87 -8.78 -9.49
C PRO A 306 -21.39 -8.39 -9.53
N GLU A 307 -20.88 -7.74 -8.49
CA GLU A 307 -19.45 -7.40 -8.42
C GLU A 307 -18.61 -8.62 -8.08
N VAL A 308 -19.07 -9.50 -7.18
CA VAL A 308 -18.38 -10.76 -6.88
C VAL A 308 -18.24 -11.63 -8.12
N VAL A 309 -19.29 -11.77 -8.93
CA VAL A 309 -19.26 -12.58 -10.16
C VAL A 309 -18.18 -12.06 -11.12
N LYS A 310 -17.97 -10.74 -11.23
CA LYS A 310 -16.89 -10.17 -12.06
C LYS A 310 -15.50 -10.56 -11.53
N LEU A 311 -15.30 -10.58 -10.20
CA LEU A 311 -14.05 -11.05 -9.61
C LEU A 311 -13.83 -12.54 -9.86
N MET A 312 -14.88 -13.36 -9.68
CA MET A 312 -14.86 -14.79 -9.95
C MET A 312 -14.50 -15.08 -11.41
N GLU A 313 -15.09 -14.35 -12.35
CA GLU A 313 -14.79 -14.45 -13.78
C GLU A 313 -13.32 -14.11 -14.06
N ILE A 314 -12.83 -12.98 -13.54
CA ILE A 314 -11.42 -12.59 -13.70
C ILE A 314 -10.49 -13.67 -13.13
N TRP A 315 -10.78 -14.19 -11.94
CA TRP A 315 -9.99 -15.26 -11.32
C TRP A 315 -9.95 -16.50 -12.21
N GLN A 316 -11.11 -16.95 -12.69
CA GLN A 316 -11.20 -18.13 -13.55
C GLN A 316 -10.54 -17.96 -14.91
N VAL A 317 -10.53 -16.75 -15.47
CA VAL A 317 -9.91 -16.48 -16.77
C VAL A 317 -8.41 -16.25 -16.65
N LYS A 318 -7.96 -15.54 -15.62
CA LYS A 318 -6.58 -15.01 -15.53
C LYS A 318 -5.64 -15.85 -14.67
N SER A 319 -6.15 -16.60 -13.67
CA SER A 319 -5.27 -17.42 -12.83
C SER A 319 -4.79 -18.67 -13.60
N PRO A 320 -3.57 -19.17 -13.34
CA PRO A 320 -3.12 -20.45 -13.89
C PRO A 320 -4.04 -21.63 -13.55
N THR A 321 -4.03 -22.66 -14.40
CA THR A 321 -4.71 -23.93 -14.10
C THR A 321 -4.14 -24.55 -12.83
N GLY A 322 -5.01 -24.94 -11.89
CA GLY A 322 -4.60 -25.50 -10.61
C GLY A 322 -4.30 -24.48 -9.52
N SER A 323 -4.42 -23.17 -9.78
CA SER A 323 -4.41 -22.17 -8.72
C SER A 323 -5.50 -22.46 -7.68
N ILE A 324 -5.20 -22.10 -6.43
CA ILE A 324 -6.15 -22.20 -5.32
C ILE A 324 -7.44 -21.42 -5.63
N TYR A 325 -8.53 -21.81 -4.96
CA TYR A 325 -9.86 -21.22 -5.10
C TYR A 325 -10.57 -21.43 -6.44
N ARG A 326 -9.90 -21.87 -7.52
CA ARG A 326 -10.56 -22.07 -8.82
C ARG A 326 -11.74 -23.04 -8.75
N LYS A 327 -11.58 -24.15 -8.01
CA LYS A 327 -12.63 -25.16 -7.89
C LYS A 327 -13.80 -24.62 -7.07
N GLU A 328 -13.50 -24.04 -5.91
CA GLU A 328 -14.44 -23.45 -4.96
C GLU A 328 -15.26 -22.34 -5.64
N ILE A 329 -14.61 -21.43 -6.37
CA ILE A 329 -15.29 -20.38 -7.15
C ILE A 329 -16.24 -20.98 -8.19
N GLY A 330 -15.82 -22.04 -8.89
CA GLY A 330 -16.66 -22.71 -9.89
C GLY A 330 -17.91 -23.35 -9.26
N GLU A 331 -17.76 -24.01 -8.11
CA GLU A 331 -18.87 -24.62 -7.37
C GLU A 331 -19.88 -23.56 -6.89
N ILE A 332 -19.39 -22.43 -6.35
CA ILE A 332 -20.24 -21.32 -5.89
C ILE A 332 -20.97 -20.67 -7.07
N ALA A 333 -20.29 -20.41 -8.18
CA ALA A 333 -20.90 -19.82 -9.37
C ALA A 333 -22.04 -20.69 -9.92
N ILE A 334 -21.85 -22.02 -9.97
CA ILE A 334 -22.90 -22.97 -10.36
C ILE A 334 -24.07 -22.96 -9.37
N ALA A 335 -23.80 -22.89 -8.07
CA ALA A 335 -24.84 -22.84 -7.04
C ALA A 335 -25.71 -21.57 -7.18
N TRP A 336 -25.08 -20.40 -7.36
CA TRP A 336 -25.79 -19.14 -7.58
C TRP A 336 -26.57 -19.13 -8.89
N LEU A 337 -26.05 -19.75 -9.95
CA LEU A 337 -26.79 -19.89 -11.21
C LEU A 337 -28.08 -20.70 -11.00
N LYS A 338 -28.00 -21.86 -10.34
CA LYS A 338 -29.17 -22.70 -10.04
C LYS A 338 -30.20 -21.99 -9.16
N GLU A 339 -29.75 -21.25 -8.15
CA GLU A 339 -30.63 -20.44 -7.30
C GLU A 339 -31.38 -19.39 -8.14
N GLN A 340 -30.68 -18.72 -9.05
CA GLN A 340 -31.26 -17.71 -9.92
C GLN A 340 -32.23 -18.31 -10.96
N GLU A 341 -31.90 -19.46 -11.55
CA GLU A 341 -32.78 -20.20 -12.46
C GLU A 341 -34.08 -20.63 -11.75
N ALA A 342 -33.95 -21.21 -10.55
CA ALA A 342 -35.09 -21.61 -9.72
C ALA A 342 -35.98 -20.40 -9.35
N SER A 343 -35.39 -19.26 -8.99
CA SER A 343 -36.13 -18.02 -8.68
C SER A 343 -36.93 -17.48 -9.88
N ARG A 344 -36.50 -17.80 -11.10
CA ARG A 344 -37.13 -17.39 -12.36
C ARG A 344 -38.10 -18.45 -12.91
N GLY A 345 -38.25 -19.59 -12.24
CA GLY A 345 -39.14 -20.69 -12.64
C GLY A 345 -38.63 -21.53 -13.82
N TRP A 346 -37.30 -21.62 -13.99
CA TRP A 346 -36.65 -22.44 -15.01
C TRP A 346 -36.26 -23.81 -14.46
#